data_AF-A0A257JE22-F1
#
_entry.id   AF-A0A257JE22-F1
#
_cell.length_a   1.000
_cell.length_b   1.000
_cell.length_c   1.000
_cell.angle_alpha   90.00
_cell.angle_beta   90.00
_cell.angle_gamma   90.00
#
_symmetry.space_group_name_H-M   'P 1'
#
loop_
_entity.id
_entity.type
_entity.pdbx_description
1 polymer ?
#
loop_
_entity_poly.entity_id
_entity_poly.type
_entity_poly.pdbx_seq_one_letter_code
_entity_poly.pdbx_strand_id
1 'polypeptide(L)'
;MAVPAPDWRAAPRNDRMAAHKIECNACPVLCQISDGKVGACDRYANQAGVLVRVDPVLLVQRRLAQGAQADLIPFLAEGAPALPAADVDAAGEVFVTAVGASTTYPDYKPAPFIVSSLTDGVDMVTVVTEGIFSYCSLKVKIDTDRWLGPEQANVRCKGEVVG
;
A
#
# COMPACT_ATOMS: atom_id res chain seq x y z
N MET A 1 -2.25 -39.37 -2.19
CA MET A 1 -3.00 -38.31 -2.92
C MET A 1 -2.86 -37.03 -2.14
N ALA A 2 -2.35 -35.96 -2.75
CA ALA A 2 -2.34 -34.65 -2.12
C ALA A 2 -3.79 -34.16 -1.98
N VAL A 3 -4.15 -33.70 -0.78
CA VAL A 3 -5.46 -33.08 -0.54
C VAL A 3 -5.53 -31.80 -1.38
N PRO A 4 -6.54 -31.61 -2.23
CA PRO A 4 -6.67 -30.38 -3.00
C PRO A 4 -6.75 -29.19 -2.04
N ALA A 5 -5.95 -28.17 -2.30
CA ALA A 5 -6.01 -26.93 -1.53
C ALA A 5 -7.43 -26.34 -1.68
N PRO A 6 -8.03 -25.81 -0.60
CA PRO A 6 -9.31 -25.13 -0.71
C PRO A 6 -9.25 -23.96 -1.70
N ASP A 7 -10.36 -23.68 -2.35
CA ASP A 7 -10.56 -22.71 -3.44
C ASP A 7 -10.02 -21.30 -3.18
N TRP A 8 -10.01 -20.87 -1.92
CA TRP A 8 -9.50 -19.57 -1.51
C TRP A 8 -7.97 -19.48 -1.41
N ARG A 9 -7.24 -20.61 -1.45
CA ARG A 9 -5.77 -20.59 -1.41
C ARG A 9 -5.20 -20.28 -2.78
N ALA A 10 -4.26 -19.33 -2.82
CA ALA A 10 -3.55 -19.00 -4.05
C ALA A 10 -2.81 -20.22 -4.60
N ALA A 11 -2.98 -20.50 -5.89
CA ALA A 11 -2.27 -21.58 -6.55
C ALA A 11 -0.75 -21.33 -6.52
N PRO A 12 0.07 -22.37 -6.28
CA PRO A 12 1.51 -22.24 -6.36
C PRO A 12 1.96 -21.85 -7.76
N ARG A 13 2.94 -20.94 -7.88
CA ARG A 13 3.47 -20.53 -9.19
C ARG A 13 4.13 -21.68 -9.96
N ASN A 14 4.77 -22.60 -9.25
CA ASN A 14 5.40 -23.77 -9.83
C ASN A 14 5.43 -24.94 -8.84
N ASP A 15 5.68 -26.13 -9.36
CA ASP A 15 5.68 -27.38 -8.61
C ASP A 15 6.79 -27.49 -7.54
N ARG A 16 7.81 -26.62 -7.61
CA ARG A 16 8.89 -26.55 -6.62
C ARG A 16 8.53 -25.68 -5.41
N MET A 17 7.45 -24.91 -5.49
CA MET A 17 7.02 -24.03 -4.41
C MET A 17 6.36 -24.85 -3.31
N ALA A 18 6.84 -24.67 -2.07
CA ALA A 18 6.29 -25.42 -0.94
C ALA A 18 4.81 -25.04 -0.70
N ALA A 19 3.96 -26.05 -0.48
CA ALA A 19 2.50 -25.90 -0.40
C ALA A 19 1.99 -24.99 0.73
N HIS A 20 2.82 -24.68 1.72
CA HIS A 20 2.50 -23.76 2.83
C HIS A 20 2.91 -22.30 2.53
N LYS A 21 3.44 -22.02 1.34
CA LYS A 21 3.82 -20.68 0.90
C LYS A 21 2.82 -20.13 -0.11
N ILE A 22 2.74 -18.82 -0.17
CA ILE A 22 2.07 -18.08 -1.25
C ILE A 22 3.09 -17.25 -2.01
N GLU A 23 2.83 -16.99 -3.29
CA GLU A 23 3.59 -15.96 -4.01
C GLU A 23 2.89 -14.60 -3.86
N CYS A 24 3.62 -13.62 -3.33
CA CYS A 24 3.16 -12.25 -3.28
C CYS A 24 3.37 -11.58 -4.63
N ASN A 25 2.30 -11.40 -5.39
CA ASN A 25 2.37 -10.69 -6.66
C ASN A 25 2.37 -9.16 -6.50
N ALA A 26 2.34 -8.61 -5.28
CA ALA A 26 2.13 -7.18 -5.03
C ALA A 26 3.29 -6.25 -5.44
N CYS A 27 4.46 -6.78 -5.76
CA CYS A 27 5.59 -6.04 -6.31
C CYS A 27 6.51 -6.96 -7.14
N PRO A 28 7.50 -6.43 -7.88
CA PRO A 28 8.36 -7.20 -8.78
C PRO A 28 9.26 -8.24 -8.09
N VAL A 29 9.42 -8.17 -6.77
CA VAL A 29 10.23 -9.13 -6.00
C VAL A 29 9.60 -10.53 -5.99
N LEU A 30 8.27 -10.62 -6.13
CA LEU A 30 7.53 -11.89 -6.20
C LEU A 30 7.90 -12.86 -5.06
N CYS A 31 7.98 -12.34 -3.83
CA CYS A 31 8.46 -13.12 -2.70
C CYS A 31 7.53 -14.29 -2.34
N GLN A 32 8.12 -15.41 -1.94
CA GLN A 32 7.39 -16.58 -1.44
C GLN A 32 7.25 -16.51 0.08
N ILE A 33 6.04 -16.26 0.57
CA ILE A 33 5.77 -15.98 1.97
C ILE A 33 5.24 -17.24 2.65
N SER A 34 5.96 -17.76 3.64
CA SER A 34 5.50 -18.87 4.49
C SER A 34 4.30 -18.45 5.34
N ASP A 35 3.42 -19.41 5.64
CA ASP A 35 2.28 -19.17 6.52
C ASP A 35 2.68 -18.53 7.86
N GLY A 36 1.93 -17.52 8.28
CA GLY A 36 2.18 -16.71 9.48
C GLY A 36 3.39 -15.78 9.38
N LYS A 37 4.01 -15.62 8.20
CA LYS A 37 5.13 -14.70 7.99
C LYS A 37 4.74 -13.50 7.12
N VAL A 38 5.54 -12.44 7.25
CA VAL A 38 5.51 -11.26 6.39
C VAL A 38 6.45 -11.46 5.21
N GLY A 39 6.11 -10.85 4.07
CA GLY A 39 6.95 -10.80 2.89
C GLY A 39 8.10 -9.82 3.07
N ALA A 40 9.04 -9.81 2.10
CA ALA A 40 10.29 -9.05 2.22
C ALA A 40 10.12 -7.52 2.39
N CYS A 41 8.95 -6.98 2.08
CA CYS A 41 8.65 -5.55 2.25
C CYS A 41 7.80 -5.24 3.49
N ASP A 42 7.47 -6.26 4.30
CA ASP A 42 6.61 -6.18 5.49
C ASP A 42 5.17 -5.65 5.27
N ARG A 43 4.81 -5.25 4.04
CA ARG A 43 3.47 -4.75 3.67
C ARG A 43 2.42 -5.84 3.43
N TYR A 44 2.87 -7.08 3.23
CA TYR A 44 1.98 -8.21 2.96
C TYR A 44 2.41 -9.41 3.79
N ALA A 45 1.44 -10.17 4.28
CA ALA A 45 1.67 -11.41 5.00
C ALA A 45 0.87 -12.55 4.39
N ASN A 46 1.33 -13.77 4.68
CA ASN A 46 0.56 -14.97 4.42
C ASN A 46 -0.22 -15.32 5.69
N GLN A 47 -1.54 -15.24 5.62
CA GLN A 47 -2.43 -15.69 6.68
C GLN A 47 -3.24 -16.88 6.18
N ALA A 48 -2.85 -18.08 6.63
CA ALA A 48 -3.44 -19.37 6.29
C ALA A 48 -3.43 -19.75 4.80
N GLY A 49 -2.67 -19.05 3.95
CA GLY A 49 -2.68 -19.19 2.49
C GLY A 49 -3.37 -18.04 1.75
N VAL A 50 -3.79 -16.99 2.47
CA VAL A 50 -4.31 -15.73 1.91
C VAL A 50 -3.23 -14.66 1.98
N LEU A 51 -3.03 -13.94 0.87
CA LEU A 51 -2.22 -12.74 0.86
C LEU A 51 -3.01 -11.61 1.53
N VAL A 52 -2.62 -11.22 2.75
CA VAL A 52 -3.25 -10.13 3.50
C VAL A 52 -2.32 -8.93 3.54
N ARG A 53 -2.91 -7.73 3.46
CA ARG A 53 -2.16 -6.47 3.58
C ARG A 53 -1.95 -6.15 5.06
N VAL A 54 -0.72 -5.77 5.40
CA VAL A 54 -0.33 -5.39 6.76
C VAL A 54 0.03 -3.91 6.74
N ASP A 55 -0.45 -3.18 7.74
CA ASP A 55 -0.20 -1.76 7.89
C ASP A 55 0.56 -1.49 9.20
N PRO A 56 1.88 -1.76 9.22
CA PRO A 56 2.66 -1.73 10.46
C PRO A 56 2.73 -0.33 11.08
N VAL A 57 2.57 0.73 10.28
CA VAL A 57 2.58 2.13 10.73
C VAL A 57 1.40 2.42 11.67
N LEU A 58 0.25 1.78 11.45
CA LEU A 58 -0.96 1.98 12.26
C LEU A 58 -1.07 0.99 13.44
N LEU A 59 -0.09 0.10 13.62
CA LEU A 59 -0.17 -0.97 14.62
C LEU A 59 -0.28 -0.42 16.05
N VAL A 60 0.55 0.56 16.39
CA VAL A 60 0.60 1.16 17.73
C VAL A 60 -0.74 1.84 18.02
N GLN A 61 -1.21 2.71 17.12
CA GLN A 61 -2.45 3.44 17.31
C GLN A 61 -3.67 2.51 17.44
N ARG A 62 -3.74 1.43 16.65
CA ARG A 62 -4.79 0.41 16.79
C ARG A 62 -4.76 -0.28 18.15
N ARG A 63 -3.56 -0.59 18.68
CA ARG A 63 -3.41 -1.20 20.01
C ARG A 63 -3.85 -0.24 21.12
N LEU A 64 -3.51 1.04 21.01
CA LEU A 64 -3.98 2.09 21.92
C LEU A 64 -5.53 2.17 21.91
N ALA A 65 -6.14 2.24 20.72
CA ALA A 65 -7.59 2.32 20.57
C ALA A 65 -8.33 1.09 21.10
N GLN A 66 -7.70 -0.09 21.06
CA GLN A 66 -8.23 -1.34 21.60
C GLN A 66 -7.98 -1.50 23.12
N GLY A 67 -7.38 -0.51 23.78
CA GLY A 67 -7.05 -0.56 25.21
C GLY A 67 -5.89 -1.51 25.55
N ALA A 68 -5.15 -2.00 24.55
CA ALA A 68 -4.03 -2.92 24.70
C ALA A 68 -2.70 -2.19 24.98
N GLN A 69 -2.73 -1.11 25.77
CA GLN A 69 -1.56 -0.30 26.12
C GLN A 69 -0.46 -1.14 26.78
N ALA A 70 -0.85 -2.12 27.60
CA ALA A 70 0.05 -2.97 28.35
C ALA A 70 0.92 -3.89 27.46
N ASP A 71 0.53 -4.10 26.20
CA ASP A 71 1.29 -4.89 25.23
C ASP A 71 2.40 -4.06 24.53
N LEU A 72 2.46 -2.75 24.79
CA LEU A 72 3.39 -1.82 24.16
C LEU A 72 4.58 -1.53 25.09
N ILE A 73 5.79 -1.59 24.54
CA ILE A 73 7.01 -1.21 25.25
C ILE A 73 7.31 0.26 24.93
N PRO A 74 7.52 1.13 25.94
CA PRO A 74 7.88 2.53 25.72
C PRO A 74 9.18 2.64 24.91
N PHE A 75 9.17 3.41 23.83
CA PHE A 75 10.37 3.69 23.03
C PHE A 75 11.31 4.69 23.72
N LEU A 76 10.74 5.69 24.39
CA LEU A 76 11.48 6.68 25.16
C LEU A 76 11.51 6.29 26.63
N ALA A 77 12.63 6.59 27.28
CA ALA A 77 12.75 6.47 28.73
C ALA A 77 11.80 7.45 29.43
N GLU A 78 11.32 7.08 30.62
CA GLU A 78 10.56 8.00 31.46
C GLU A 78 11.34 9.29 31.71
N GLY A 79 10.70 10.44 31.46
CA GLY A 79 11.32 11.76 31.61
C GLY A 79 12.12 12.27 30.41
N ALA A 80 12.16 11.53 29.28
CA ALA A 80 12.73 12.04 28.04
C ALA A 80 11.95 13.29 27.56
N PRO A 81 12.64 14.29 26.97
CA PRO A 81 11.97 15.46 26.40
C PRO A 81 10.97 15.02 25.32
N ALA A 82 9.82 15.69 25.27
CA ALA A 82 8.80 15.42 24.27
C ALA A 82 9.38 15.56 22.87
N LEU A 83 9.12 14.57 22.01
CA LEU A 83 9.41 14.70 20.59
C LEU A 83 8.56 15.83 20.00
N PRO A 84 9.03 16.49 18.92
CA PRO A 84 8.18 17.39 18.15
C PRO A 84 6.88 16.65 17.80
N ALA A 85 5.74 17.30 17.98
CA ALA A 85 4.45 16.70 17.63
C ALA A 85 4.51 16.22 16.17
N ALA A 86 4.22 14.93 15.95
CA ALA A 86 3.96 14.45 14.61
C ALA A 86 2.78 15.23 14.02
N ASP A 87 2.70 15.35 12.70
CA ASP A 87 1.52 15.88 12.02
C ASP A 87 0.35 14.94 12.31
N VAL A 88 -0.35 15.21 13.41
CA VAL A 88 -1.59 14.56 13.80
C VAL A 88 -2.73 15.43 13.31
N ASP A 89 -3.75 14.81 12.72
CA ASP A 89 -4.94 15.53 12.31
C ASP A 89 -5.75 16.03 13.53
N ALA A 90 -6.81 16.78 13.27
CA ALA A 90 -7.64 17.37 14.33
C ALA A 90 -8.31 16.32 15.25
N ALA A 91 -8.36 15.05 14.83
CA ALA A 91 -8.87 13.93 15.61
C ALA A 91 -7.77 13.20 16.42
N GLY A 92 -6.51 13.64 16.30
CA GLY A 92 -5.37 13.00 16.95
C GLY A 92 -4.90 11.73 16.21
N GLU A 93 -5.33 11.52 14.96
CA GLU A 93 -4.85 10.42 14.13
C GLU A 93 -3.57 10.78 13.38
N VAL A 94 -2.67 9.82 13.22
CA VAL A 94 -1.42 10.02 12.47
C VAL A 94 -1.75 10.30 11.00
N PHE A 95 -1.42 11.50 10.53
CA PHE A 95 -1.61 11.87 9.12
C PHE A 95 -0.48 11.31 8.26
N VAL A 96 -0.72 10.18 7.60
CA VAL A 96 0.29 9.52 6.76
C VAL A 96 0.36 10.19 5.39
N THR A 97 1.43 10.94 5.15
CA THR A 97 1.80 11.39 3.79
C THR A 97 2.73 10.38 3.13
N ALA A 98 2.73 10.38 1.80
CA ALA A 98 3.66 9.56 1.02
C ALA A 98 4.69 10.40 0.25
N VAL A 99 4.92 11.63 0.69
CA VAL A 99 5.92 12.52 0.12
C VAL A 99 7.30 11.90 0.36
N GLY A 100 8.03 11.62 -0.73
CA GLY A 100 9.35 10.98 -0.66
C GLY A 100 9.33 9.45 -0.49
N ALA A 101 8.16 8.81 -0.48
CA ALA A 101 8.05 7.36 -0.59
C ALA A 101 8.46 6.93 -2.01
N SER A 102 9.74 6.62 -2.20
CA SER A 102 10.21 6.04 -3.45
C SER A 102 9.61 4.63 -3.62
N THR A 103 9.36 4.24 -4.85
CA THR A 103 9.00 2.87 -5.22
C THR A 103 10.09 2.28 -6.11
N THR A 104 10.06 0.95 -6.30
CA THR A 104 10.90 0.29 -7.29
C THR A 104 10.26 0.47 -8.67
N TYR A 105 10.91 1.28 -9.49
CA TYR A 105 10.60 1.57 -10.89
C TYR A 105 10.52 0.32 -11.77
N PRO A 106 9.66 0.26 -12.80
CA PRO A 106 8.28 0.75 -12.88
C PRO A 106 7.31 -0.34 -12.38
N ASP A 107 6.39 0.00 -11.47
CA ASP A 107 5.34 -0.93 -11.04
C ASP A 107 4.13 -0.82 -11.99
N TYR A 108 3.79 -1.93 -12.66
CA TYR A 108 2.65 -2.02 -13.57
C TYR A 108 1.31 -2.14 -12.83
N LYS A 109 1.32 -2.16 -11.49
CA LYS A 109 0.12 -2.17 -10.68
C LYS A 109 -0.42 -0.76 -10.44
N PRO A 110 -1.74 -0.54 -10.56
CA PRO A 110 -2.36 0.74 -10.24
C PRO A 110 -1.93 1.24 -8.87
N ALA A 111 -1.82 2.57 -8.75
CA ALA A 111 -1.49 3.30 -7.53
C ALA A 111 -2.11 2.61 -6.30
N PRO A 112 -1.31 1.90 -5.49
CA PRO A 112 -1.88 1.12 -4.41
C PRO A 112 -2.51 2.07 -3.41
N PHE A 113 -3.71 1.70 -2.96
CA PHE A 113 -4.29 2.24 -1.74
C PHE A 113 -3.26 2.09 -0.61
N ILE A 114 -2.81 3.20 -0.01
CA ILE A 114 -1.74 3.18 1.01
C ILE A 114 -2.34 3.13 2.41
N VAL A 115 -3.15 4.12 2.77
CA VAL A 115 -3.86 4.19 4.05
C VAL A 115 -5.26 4.75 3.81
N SER A 116 -6.26 4.31 4.59
CA SER A 116 -7.52 5.05 4.76
C SER A 116 -7.69 5.47 6.21
N SER A 117 -8.31 6.61 6.39
CA SER A 117 -8.88 7.08 7.66
C SER A 117 -10.31 7.55 7.42
N LEU A 118 -11.09 7.69 8.49
CA LEU A 118 -12.40 8.32 8.46
C LEU A 118 -12.27 9.68 9.13
N THR A 119 -12.46 10.76 8.37
CA THR A 119 -12.38 12.13 8.89
C THR A 119 -13.75 12.78 8.74
N ASP A 120 -14.38 13.14 9.86
CA ASP A 120 -15.72 13.76 9.89
C ASP A 120 -16.81 12.99 9.10
N GLY A 121 -16.73 11.66 9.11
CA GLY A 121 -17.66 10.79 8.39
C GLY A 121 -17.37 10.65 6.89
N VAL A 122 -16.25 11.18 6.40
CA VAL A 122 -15.76 11.04 5.02
C VAL A 122 -14.60 10.05 4.99
N ASP A 123 -14.67 9.07 4.09
CA ASP A 123 -13.55 8.16 3.83
C ASP A 123 -12.40 8.93 3.16
N MET A 124 -11.33 9.18 3.92
CA MET A 124 -10.10 9.74 3.41
C MET A 124 -9.17 8.61 2.98
N VAL A 125 -8.68 8.69 1.75
CA VAL A 125 -7.86 7.64 1.13
C VAL A 125 -6.56 8.23 0.62
N THR A 126 -5.44 7.82 1.21
CA THR A 126 -4.10 8.13 0.71
C THR A 126 -3.70 7.09 -0.33
N VAL A 127 -3.61 7.52 -1.59
CA VAL A 127 -3.04 6.73 -2.70
C VAL A 127 -1.66 7.27 -3.06
N VAL A 128 -0.74 6.37 -3.41
CA VAL A 128 0.53 6.75 -4.01
C VAL A 128 0.48 6.43 -5.48
N THR A 129 0.51 7.48 -6.29
CA THR A 129 0.72 7.33 -7.72
C THR A 129 2.20 7.52 -8.03
N GLU A 130 2.77 6.58 -8.79
CA GLU A 130 4.06 6.77 -9.46
C GLU A 130 3.86 7.73 -10.64
N GLY A 131 3.62 9.01 -10.33
CA GLY A 131 3.78 10.06 -11.33
C GLY A 131 5.26 10.29 -11.52
N ILE A 132 5.84 9.90 -12.66
CA ILE A 132 7.14 10.45 -13.08
C ILE A 132 7.00 11.98 -13.08
N PHE A 133 7.42 12.62 -11.98
CA PHE A 133 7.78 14.03 -11.96
C PHE A 133 9.17 14.09 -12.60
N SER A 134 9.19 13.96 -13.93
CA SER A 134 10.33 14.49 -14.66
C SER A 134 10.23 15.99 -14.47
N TYR A 135 11.26 16.60 -13.90
CA TYR A 135 11.35 18.06 -13.76
C TYR A 135 11.31 18.79 -15.12
N CYS A 136 11.20 18.05 -16.24
CA CYS A 136 11.06 18.55 -17.61
C CYS A 136 9.73 18.16 -18.30
N SER A 137 8.73 17.56 -17.62
CA SER A 137 7.45 17.19 -18.26
C SER A 137 6.22 17.43 -17.38
N LEU A 138 5.12 17.86 -17.99
CA LEU A 138 3.79 17.93 -17.37
C LEU A 138 3.02 16.63 -17.68
N LYS A 139 2.45 15.97 -16.68
CA LYS A 139 1.50 14.87 -16.88
C LYS A 139 0.08 15.34 -16.60
N VAL A 140 -0.83 15.13 -17.53
CA VAL A 140 -2.26 15.46 -17.39
C VAL A 140 -3.06 14.17 -17.22
N LYS A 141 -3.69 13.97 -16.06
CA LYS A 141 -4.67 12.90 -15.84
C LYS A 141 -6.06 13.45 -16.16
N ILE A 142 -6.71 12.88 -17.17
CA ILE A 142 -8.09 13.20 -17.54
C ILE A 142 -8.99 12.07 -17.05
N ASP A 143 -9.81 12.37 -16.07
CA ASP A 143 -10.82 11.45 -15.54
C ASP A 143 -12.18 11.92 -16.05
N THR A 144 -12.79 11.15 -16.94
CA THR A 144 -14.09 11.49 -17.52
C THR A 144 -14.85 10.24 -17.93
N ASP A 145 -16.16 10.35 -17.82
CA ASP A 145 -17.18 9.46 -18.33
C ASP A 145 -17.45 9.61 -19.84
N ARG A 146 -16.77 10.54 -20.51
CA ARG A 146 -16.91 10.79 -21.95
C ARG A 146 -15.89 10.00 -22.76
N TRP A 147 -16.29 9.56 -23.94
CA TRP A 147 -15.37 8.94 -24.90
C TRP A 147 -14.37 9.98 -25.44
N LEU A 148 -13.09 9.74 -25.22
CA LEU A 148 -12.00 10.66 -25.55
C LEU A 148 -11.36 10.42 -26.93
N GLY A 149 -11.65 9.28 -27.55
CA GLY A 149 -11.01 8.85 -28.79
C GLY A 149 -10.59 7.38 -28.76
N PRO A 150 -10.08 6.85 -29.89
CA PRO A 150 -9.43 5.56 -29.92
C PRO A 150 -8.10 5.58 -29.13
N GLU A 151 -7.58 4.40 -28.81
CA GLU A 151 -6.28 4.25 -28.16
C GLU A 151 -5.16 4.96 -28.97
N GLN A 152 -4.25 5.64 -28.28
CA GLN A 152 -3.18 6.48 -28.87
C GLN A 152 -3.67 7.73 -29.65
N ALA A 153 -4.93 8.13 -29.51
CA ALA A 153 -5.38 9.41 -30.05
C ALA A 153 -4.63 10.59 -29.41
N ASN A 154 -4.10 11.49 -30.25
CA ASN A 154 -3.40 12.68 -29.80
C ASN A 154 -4.30 13.58 -28.95
N VAL A 155 -3.84 13.93 -27.75
CA VAL A 155 -4.42 14.96 -26.89
C VAL A 155 -3.86 16.31 -27.34
N ARG A 156 -4.75 17.30 -27.57
CA ARG A 156 -4.33 18.62 -28.06
C ARG A 156 -4.74 19.76 -27.14
N CYS A 157 -3.86 20.75 -26.99
CA CYS A 157 -4.16 22.04 -26.37
C CYS A 157 -3.97 23.15 -27.41
N LYS A 158 -5.04 23.92 -27.72
CA LYS A 158 -5.03 24.97 -28.76
C LYS A 158 -4.49 24.50 -30.13
N GLY A 159 -4.68 23.23 -30.46
CA GLY A 159 -4.22 22.63 -31.71
C GLY A 159 -2.86 21.92 -31.64
N GLU A 160 -2.05 22.17 -30.62
CA GLU A 160 -0.74 21.51 -30.42
C GLU A 160 -0.89 20.17 -29.72
N VAL A 161 -0.10 19.16 -30.10
CA VAL A 161 -0.11 17.83 -29.47
C VAL A 161 0.65 17.90 -28.15
N VAL A 162 0.01 17.50 -27.06
CA VAL A 162 0.55 17.52 -25.69
C VAL A 162 0.58 16.15 -25.02
N GLY A 163 0.07 15.12 -25.69
CA GLY A 163 0.01 13.74 -25.21
C GLY A 163 -0.57 12.80 -26.24
#